data_AF-A0A960UN20-F1
#
_entry.id   AF-A0A960UN20-F1
#
_cell.length_a   1.000
_cell.length_b   1.000
_cell.length_c   1.000
_cell.angle_alpha   90.00
_cell.angle_beta   90.00
_cell.angle_gamma   90.00
#
_symmetry.space_group_name_H-M   'P 1'
#
loop_
_entity.id
_entity.type
_entity.pdbx_description
1 polymer ?
#
loop_
_entity_poly.entity_id
_entity_poly.type
_entity_poly.pdbx_seq_one_letter_code
_entity_poly.pdbx_strand_id
1 'polypeptide(L)' 'MATAGKKRELNGRQKAAIFLVTLGPDVASEIFKHLREDEIEALTFEMARLDKVTPEDKEAVLLEFNEMMMAQEFITSG' A
#
# COMPACT_ATOMS: atom_id res chain seq x y z
N MET A 1 10.84 28.83 8.10
CA MET A 1 9.45 28.33 7.95
C MET A 1 9.51 27.08 7.09
N ALA A 2 9.54 25.90 7.73
CA ALA A 2 9.44 24.62 7.02
C ALA A 2 7.96 24.35 6.75
N THR A 3 7.59 24.26 5.48
CA THR A 3 6.23 23.84 5.08
C THR A 3 6.03 22.40 5.53
N ALA A 4 5.26 22.19 6.59
CA ALA A 4 4.77 20.87 6.97
C ALA A 4 4.03 20.30 5.75
N GLY A 5 4.61 19.27 5.13
CA GLY A 5 4.02 18.58 3.99
C GLY A 5 2.62 18.10 4.38
N LYS A 6 1.62 18.54 3.61
CA LYS A 6 0.23 18.11 3.77
C LYS A 6 0.23 16.57 3.68
N LYS A 7 -0.09 15.86 4.77
CA LYS A 7 -0.31 14.41 4.74
C LYS A 7 -1.29 14.15 3.60
N ARG A 8 -0.83 13.48 2.54
CA ARG A 8 -1.74 13.05 1.47
C ARG A 8 -2.69 12.05 2.09
N GLU A 9 -3.99 12.36 2.06
CA GLU A 9 -5.01 11.36 2.39
C GLU A 9 -5.07 10.36 1.26
N LEU A 10 -4.34 9.26 1.41
CA LEU A 10 -4.35 8.14 0.49
C LEU A 10 -5.60 7.29 0.75
N ASN A 11 -6.36 6.99 -0.29
CA ASN A 11 -7.44 6.01 -0.19
C ASN A 11 -6.88 4.58 -0.15
N GLY A 12 -7.68 3.60 0.27
CA GLY A 12 -7.22 2.21 0.42
C GLY A 12 -6.61 1.60 -0.85
N ARG A 13 -7.12 1.95 -2.03
CA ARG A 13 -6.59 1.44 -3.31
C ARG A 13 -5.23 2.05 -3.64
N GLN A 14 -5.05 3.35 -3.36
CA GLN A 14 -3.76 4.03 -3.49
C GLN A 14 -2.73 3.47 -2.51
N LYS A 15 -3.13 3.19 -1.27
CA LYS A 15 -2.26 2.54 -0.28
C LYS A 15 -1.84 1.15 -0.74
N ALA A 16 -2.77 0.33 -1.23
CA ALA A 16 -2.47 -0.99 -1.78
C ALA A 16 -1.51 -0.91 -2.98
N ALA A 17 -1.73 0.03 -3.91
CA ALA A 17 -0.84 0.26 -5.04
C ALA A 17 0.58 0.67 -4.58
N ILE A 18 0.70 1.62 -3.64
CA ILE A 18 1.99 2.05 -3.08
C ILE A 18 2.68 0.90 -2.35
N PHE A 19 1.94 0.09 -1.59
CA PHE A 19 2.45 -1.08 -0.90
C PHE A 19 3.05 -2.08 -1.88
N LEU A 20 2.31 -2.45 -2.94
CA LEU A 20 2.78 -3.38 -3.97
C LEU A 20 4.03 -2.85 -4.71
N VAL A 21 4.05 -1.56 -5.06
CA VAL A 21 5.24 -0.92 -5.65
C VAL A 21 6.43 -0.98 -4.69
N THR A 22 6.20 -0.84 -3.39
CA THR A 22 7.25 -0.86 -2.36
C THR A 22 7.82 -2.25 -2.15
N LEU A 23 7.00 -3.29 -2.25
CA LEU A 23 7.42 -4.69 -2.17
C LEU A 23 8.21 -5.17 -3.39
N GLY A 24 8.03 -4.51 -4.54
CA GLY A 24 8.68 -4.86 -5.79
C GLY A 24 7.99 -6.01 -6.54
N PRO A 25 8.43 -6.26 -7.78
CA PRO A 25 7.71 -7.10 -8.73
C PRO A 25 7.61 -8.57 -8.30
N ASP A 26 8.66 -9.11 -7.68
CA ASP A 26 8.71 -10.53 -7.30
C ASP A 26 7.62 -10.84 -6.27
N VAL A 27 7.57 -10.07 -5.19
CA VAL A 27 6.58 -10.26 -4.11
C VAL A 27 5.19 -9.86 -4.57
N ALA A 28 5.05 -8.77 -5.31
CA ALA A 28 3.76 -8.34 -5.85
C ALA A 28 3.14 -9.40 -6.78
N SER A 29 3.96 -10.11 -7.56
CA SER A 29 3.49 -11.17 -8.45
C SER A 29 2.87 -12.35 -7.69
N GLU A 30 3.42 -12.72 -6.53
CA GLU A 30 2.84 -13.75 -5.67
C GLU A 30 1.49 -13.30 -5.09
N ILE A 31 1.37 -12.03 -4.70
CA ILE A 31 0.10 -11.46 -4.22
C ILE A 31 -0.96 -11.47 -5.34
N PHE A 32 -0.59 -11.08 -6.56
CA PHE A 32 -1.50 -11.05 -7.71
C PHE A 32 -2.11 -12.42 -8.04
N LYS A 33 -1.39 -13.53 -7.79
CA LYS A 33 -1.94 -14.88 -8.00
C LYS A 33 -3.17 -15.18 -7.13
N HIS A 34 -3.38 -14.43 -6.06
CA HIS A 34 -4.51 -14.59 -5.14
C HIS A 34 -5.64 -13.59 -5.39
N LEU A 35 -5.52 -12.72 -6.39
CA LEU A 35 -6.52 -11.70 -6.71
C LEU A 35 -7.31 -12.11 -7.96
N ARG A 36 -8.52 -11.57 -8.08
CA ARG A 36 -9.31 -11.67 -9.30
C ARG A 36 -8.79 -10.69 -10.36
N GLU A 37 -9.13 -10.94 -11.62
CA GLU A 37 -8.72 -10.11 -12.76
C GLU A 37 -9.17 -8.63 -12.61
N ASP A 38 -10.38 -8.39 -12.12
CA ASP A 38 -10.92 -7.05 -11.85
C ASP A 38 -10.13 -6.30 -10.77
N GLU A 39 -9.61 -7.02 -9.78
CA GLU A 39 -8.80 -6.46 -8.70
C GLU A 39 -7.39 -6.12 -9.18
N ILE A 40 -6.80 -7.00 -10.00
CA ILE A 40 -5.50 -6.77 -10.63
C ILE A 40 -5.58 -5.55 -11.55
N GLU A 41 -6.61 -5.45 -12.39
CA GLU A 41 -6.82 -4.29 -13.27
C GLU A 41 -6.97 -3.00 -12.45
N ALA A 42 -7.78 -3.02 -11.39
CA ALA A 42 -7.96 -1.85 -10.54
C ALA A 42 -6.68 -1.39 -9.85
N LEU A 43 -5.84 -2.33 -9.38
CA LEU A 43 -4.57 -2.02 -8.73
C LEU A 43 -3.52 -1.53 -9.72
N THR A 44 -3.37 -2.19 -10.87
CA THR A 44 -2.44 -1.78 -11.93
C THR A 44 -2.82 -0.41 -12.50
N PHE A 45 -4.11 -0.13 -12.66
CA PHE A 45 -4.62 1.19 -13.04
C PHE A 45 -4.25 2.27 -12.02
N GLU A 46 -4.41 2.01 -10.72
CA GLU A 46 -3.98 2.97 -9.70
C GLU A 46 -2.47 3.13 -9.66
N MET A 47 -1.69 2.05 -9.78
CA MET A 47 -0.22 2.13 -9.84
C MET A 47 0.26 3.03 -10.98
N ALA A 48 -0.38 2.97 -12.16
CA ALA A 48 -0.07 3.84 -13.29
C ALA A 48 -0.43 5.32 -13.05
N ARG A 49 -1.39 5.60 -12.17
CA ARG A 49 -1.83 6.96 -11.79
C ARG A 49 -1.07 7.54 -10.61
N LEU A 50 -0.18 6.78 -9.98
CA LEU A 50 0.66 7.29 -8.90
C LEU A 50 1.71 8.27 -9.49
N ASP A 51 1.40 9.56 -9.48
CA ASP A 51 2.29 10.60 -10.03
C ASP A 51 3.66 10.63 -9.34
N LYS A 52 3.66 10.85 -8.02
CA LYS A 52 4.88 11.02 -7.23
C LYS A 52 4.65 10.41 -5.86
N VAL A 53 5.17 9.19 -5.68
CA VAL A 53 5.20 8.50 -4.39
C VAL A 53 6.46 8.98 -3.67
N THR A 54 6.29 9.69 -2.55
CA THR A 54 7.44 10.14 -1.77
C THR A 54 7.92 9.03 -0.81
N PRO A 55 9.16 9.10 -0.28
CA PRO A 55 9.60 8.19 0.77
C PRO A 55 8.65 8.17 1.98
N GLU A 56 8.11 9.33 2.36
CA GLU A 56 7.17 9.47 3.48
C GLU A 56 5.84 8.75 3.19
N ASP A 57 5.35 8.78 1.94
CA ASP A 57 4.15 8.04 1.54
C ASP A 57 4.35 6.52 1.70
N LYS A 58 5.54 6.02 1.31
CA LYS A 58 5.88 4.59 1.46
C LYS A 58 5.97 4.19 2.93
N GLU A 59 6.68 4.99 3.72
CA GLU A 59 6.85 4.74 5.15
C GLU A 59 5.49 4.73 5.88
N ALA A 60 4.63 5.71 5.59
CA ALA A 60 3.29 5.76 6.18
C ALA A 60 2.45 4.51 5.86
N VAL A 61 2.49 4.04 4.61
CA VAL A 61 1.78 2.83 4.17
C VAL A 61 2.33 1.57 4.86
N LEU A 62 3.65 1.46 4.99
CA LEU A 62 4.28 0.31 5.66
C LEU A 62 3.98 0.28 7.17
N LEU A 63 3.98 1.44 7.84
CA LEU A 63 3.63 1.55 9.25
C LEU A 63 2.18 1.13 9.50
N GLU A 64 1.24 1.64 8.71
CA GLU A 64 -0.18 1.25 8.80
C GLU A 64 -0.37 -0.25 8.55
N PHE A 65 0.35 -0.83 7.59
CA PHE A 65 0.32 -2.28 7.37
C PHE A 65 0.83 -3.06 8.57
N ASN A 66 1.93 -2.62 9.20
CA ASN A 66 2.46 -3.26 10.39
C ASN A 66 1.49 -3.19 11.58
N GLU A 67 0.83 -2.05 11.79
CA GLU A 67 -0.21 -1.88 12.81
C GLU A 67 -1.39 -2.83 12.59
N MET A 68 -1.84 -2.99 11.34
CA MET A 68 -2.90 -3.95 10.99
C MET A 68 -2.47 -5.39 11.28
N MET A 69 -1.24 -5.76 10.95
CA MET A 69 -0.71 -7.11 11.21
C MET A 69 -0.63 -7.39 12.71
N MET A 70 -0.14 -6.45 13.52
CA MET A 70 -0.10 -6.59 14.98
C MET A 70 -1.51 -6.74 15.58
N ALA A 71 -2.48 -5.97 15.09
CA ALA A 71 -3.88 -6.08 15.52
C ALA A 71 -4.48 -7.46 15.16
N GLN A 72 -4.18 -7.97 13.97
CA GLN A 72 -4.63 -9.29 13.53
C GLN A 72 -3.99 -10.43 14.35
N GLU A 73 -2.70 -10.31 14.69
CA GLU A 73 -2.00 -11.26 15.55
C GLU A 73 -2.65 -11.33 16.93
N PHE A 74 -2.92 -10.17 17.56
CA PHE A 74 -3.59 -10.10 18.86
C PHE A 74 -4.95 -10.82 18.87
N ILE A 75 -5.74 -10.67 17.80
CA ILE A 75 -7.05 -11.34 17.66
C ILE A 75 -6.89 -12.85 17.47
N THR A 76 -5.85 -13.28 16.76
CA THR A 76 -5.65 -14.71 16.40
C THR A 76 -5.00 -15.50 17.54
N SER A 77 -4.20 -14.83 18.39
CA SER A 77 -3.56 -15.43 19.57
C SER A 77 -4.34 -15.30 20.88
N GLY A 78 -5.49 -14.63 20.85
CA GLY A 78 -6.36 -14.33 22.00
C GLY A 78 -7.52 -15.28 22.19
#